data_AF-A0A927P854-F1
#
_entry.id   AF-A0A927P854-F1
#
_cell.length_a   1.000
_cell.length_b   1.000
_cell.length_c   1.000
_cell.angle_alpha   90.00
_cell.angle_beta   90.00
_cell.angle_gamma   90.00
#
_symmetry.space_group_name_H-M   'P 1'
#
loop_
_entity.id
_entity.type
_entity.pdbx_description
1 polymer ?
#
loop_
_entity_poly.entity_id
_entity_poly.type
_entity_poly.pdbx_seq_one_letter_code
_entity_poly.pdbx_strand_id
1 'polypeptide(L)'
;EKDVICVHHIYLPAMLAAVKIKRKYGNRVKLCLNTGDIPGAHGLQSQYKRNLKQILTDKLVNERILTLARQFDCFVFVTRDMAQAFGVEDKPWTVVECTYTYVNPPESYVVREGERKKIFYAGSIREEYGIGHLLRAFSLISDPDYRLVIAGGGAGEDLVREYAAADKRIEFLGFITPQQVLKEQLESHVLVSPRQSDRDYVRYSFPSKSVDCLATGVPYVAHRLPCDPPEYARYINYPNGESDEELKNKLVELCEMSESERRAIGEQAKRFIIEEKNPTVMTERIVRMWEKEVGDER
;
A
#
# COMPACT_ATOMS: atom_id res chain seq x y z
N GLU A 1 -27.25 -8.67 -25.59
CA GLU A 1 -25.95 -8.21 -25.05
C GLU A 1 -26.13 -7.94 -23.57
N LYS A 2 -25.21 -8.41 -22.74
CA LYS A 2 -25.21 -8.13 -21.30
C LYS A 2 -24.19 -7.02 -21.08
N ASP A 3 -24.56 -5.98 -20.34
CA ASP A 3 -23.70 -4.85 -20.02
C ASP A 3 -23.15 -5.00 -18.60
N VAL A 4 -21.91 -4.57 -18.37
CA VAL A 4 -21.33 -4.49 -17.03
C VAL A 4 -21.30 -3.04 -16.57
N ILE A 5 -21.96 -2.76 -15.44
CA ILE A 5 -21.86 -1.48 -14.76
C ILE A 5 -20.89 -1.64 -13.60
N CYS A 6 -19.70 -1.03 -13.73
CA CYS A 6 -18.70 -0.99 -12.67
C CYS A 6 -18.90 0.27 -11.81
N VAL A 7 -19.13 0.08 -10.51
CA VAL A 7 -19.11 1.15 -9.53
C VAL A 7 -17.73 1.18 -8.89
N HIS A 8 -16.99 2.26 -9.12
CA HIS A 8 -15.69 2.50 -8.50
C HIS A 8 -15.86 3.23 -7.17
N HIS A 9 -15.21 2.71 -6.12
CA HIS A 9 -15.37 3.08 -4.72
C HIS A 9 -16.75 2.82 -4.13
N ILE A 10 -16.75 2.73 -2.79
CA ILE A 10 -17.96 2.60 -2.02
C ILE A 10 -18.60 3.98 -1.88
N TYR A 11 -19.56 4.24 -2.77
CA TYR A 11 -20.35 5.46 -2.72
C TYR A 11 -21.84 5.11 -2.77
N LEU A 12 -22.52 5.29 -1.64
CA LEU A 12 -23.89 4.84 -1.42
C LEU A 12 -24.86 5.30 -2.53
N PRO A 13 -24.86 6.56 -3.01
CA PRO A 13 -25.73 6.98 -4.10
C PRO A 13 -25.47 6.24 -5.42
N ALA A 14 -24.20 6.02 -5.79
CA ALA A 14 -23.85 5.30 -7.01
C ALA A 14 -24.23 3.82 -6.93
N MET A 15 -23.99 3.17 -5.79
CA MET A 15 -24.40 1.79 -5.55
C MET A 15 -25.92 1.62 -5.63
N LEU A 16 -26.68 2.56 -5.04
CA LEU A 16 -28.16 2.56 -5.13
C LEU A 16 -28.64 2.74 -6.58
N ALA A 17 -28.01 3.63 -7.34
CA ALA A 17 -28.34 3.83 -8.74
C ALA A 17 -28.07 2.56 -9.57
N ALA A 18 -26.91 1.93 -9.38
CA ALA A 18 -26.54 0.69 -10.05
C ALA A 18 -27.54 -0.45 -9.77
N VAL A 19 -27.91 -0.65 -8.50
CA VAL A 19 -28.92 -1.65 -8.10
C VAL A 19 -30.30 -1.34 -8.72
N LYS A 20 -30.71 -0.07 -8.78
CA LYS A 20 -31.96 0.33 -9.44
C LYS A 20 -31.93 0.03 -10.95
N ILE A 21 -30.80 0.29 -11.61
CA ILE A 21 -30.61 -0.02 -13.03
C ILE A 21 -30.72 -1.53 -13.25
N LYS A 22 -30.02 -2.35 -12.45
CA LYS A 22 -30.15 -3.82 -12.54
C LYS A 22 -31.58 -4.30 -12.32
N ARG A 23 -32.33 -3.73 -11.37
CA ARG A 23 -33.75 -4.06 -11.18
C ARG A 23 -34.62 -3.72 -12.39
N LYS A 24 -34.30 -2.64 -13.11
CA LYS A 24 -35.04 -2.20 -14.31
C LYS A 24 -34.74 -3.06 -15.54
N TYR A 25 -33.48 -3.49 -15.72
CA TYR A 25 -33.02 -4.18 -16.93
C TYR A 25 -32.75 -5.68 -16.74
N GLY A 26 -32.87 -6.19 -15.52
CA GLY A 26 -32.74 -7.61 -15.18
C GLY A 26 -31.38 -8.20 -15.56
N ASN A 27 -31.39 -9.41 -16.09
CA ASN A 27 -30.19 -10.18 -16.46
C ASN A 27 -29.36 -9.57 -17.59
N ARG A 28 -29.83 -8.49 -18.24
CA ARG A 28 -29.05 -7.73 -19.21
C ARG A 28 -27.97 -6.88 -18.55
N VAL A 29 -28.01 -6.68 -17.23
CA VAL A 29 -27.04 -5.85 -16.51
C VAL A 29 -26.38 -6.68 -15.41
N LYS A 30 -25.05 -6.75 -15.45
CA LYS A 30 -24.19 -7.24 -14.37
C LYS A 30 -23.58 -6.05 -13.63
N LEU A 31 -23.49 -6.15 -12.32
CA LEU A 31 -22.90 -5.13 -11.46
C LEU A 31 -21.55 -5.59 -10.94
N CYS A 32 -20.51 -4.78 -11.18
CA CYS A 32 -19.19 -4.96 -10.61
C CYS A 32 -18.92 -3.88 -9.56
N LEU A 33 -18.49 -4.27 -8.36
CA LEU A 33 -18.03 -3.31 -7.35
C LEU A 33 -16.50 -3.33 -7.33
N ASN A 34 -15.87 -2.22 -7.70
CA ASN A 34 -14.42 -2.04 -7.60
C ASN A 34 -14.10 -1.19 -6.38
N THR A 35 -13.51 -1.76 -5.35
CA THR A 35 -13.22 -1.06 -4.11
C THR A 35 -11.91 -1.47 -3.46
N GLY A 36 -11.18 -0.46 -2.98
CA GLY A 36 -10.03 -0.62 -2.08
C GLY A 36 -10.35 -0.30 -0.61
N ASP A 37 -11.61 0.05 -0.33
CA ASP A 37 -12.06 0.46 0.99
C ASP A 37 -12.97 -0.61 1.59
N ILE A 38 -13.02 -0.70 2.92
CA ILE A 38 -14.01 -1.53 3.63
C ILE A 38 -14.77 -0.65 4.61
N PRO A 39 -16.11 -0.69 4.61
CA PRO A 39 -16.90 0.09 5.55
C PRO A 39 -16.79 -0.50 6.96
N GLY A 40 -16.79 0.38 7.97
CA GLY A 40 -16.94 -0.02 9.38
C GLY A 40 -15.71 -0.67 10.00
N ALA A 41 -15.91 -1.84 10.64
CA ALA A 41 -15.00 -2.42 11.63
C ALA A 41 -13.64 -2.89 11.11
N HIS A 42 -13.45 -2.95 9.80
CA HIS A 42 -12.25 -3.49 9.17
C HIS A 42 -11.27 -2.41 8.67
N GLY A 43 -11.67 -1.13 8.67
CA GLY A 43 -10.81 -0.01 8.25
C GLY A 43 -9.93 0.53 9.38
N LEU A 44 -8.96 1.40 9.05
CA LEU A 44 -8.05 2.02 10.03
C LEU A 44 -8.77 2.69 11.21
N GLN A 45 -9.97 3.23 11.00
CA GLN A 45 -10.76 3.87 12.05
C GLN A 45 -11.19 2.91 13.16
N SER A 46 -11.21 1.59 12.92
CA SER A 46 -11.58 0.61 13.93
C SER A 46 -10.60 0.54 15.10
N GLN A 47 -9.39 1.08 14.92
CA GLN A 47 -8.37 1.17 15.96
C GLN A 47 -8.68 2.23 17.03
N TYR A 48 -9.61 3.15 16.78
CA TYR A 48 -9.94 4.23 17.71
C TYR A 48 -11.23 3.92 18.50
N LYS A 49 -11.33 4.46 19.73
CA LYS A 49 -12.54 4.31 20.55
C LYS A 49 -13.76 4.89 19.84
N ARG A 50 -14.82 4.07 19.75
CA ARG A 50 -16.08 4.43 19.11
C ARG A 50 -16.84 5.50 19.90
N ASN A 51 -17.15 6.61 19.27
CA ASN A 51 -18.11 7.60 19.78
C ASN A 51 -19.53 7.34 19.23
N LEU A 52 -20.54 8.03 19.78
CA LEU A 52 -21.94 7.86 19.39
C LEU A 52 -22.16 8.13 17.89
N LYS A 53 -21.46 9.12 17.32
CA LYS A 53 -21.51 9.42 15.88
C LYS A 53 -21.04 8.23 15.06
N GLN A 54 -19.92 7.61 15.43
CA GLN A 54 -19.39 6.43 14.73
C GLN A 54 -20.35 5.25 14.83
N ILE A 55 -20.95 5.00 16.00
CA ILE A 55 -21.96 3.93 16.16
C ILE A 55 -23.16 4.17 15.23
N LEU A 56 -23.64 5.41 15.13
CA LEU A 56 -24.73 5.78 14.23
C LEU A 56 -24.35 5.64 12.76
N THR A 57 -23.15 6.09 12.37
CA THR A 57 -22.62 5.92 11.01
C THR A 57 -22.49 4.44 10.64
N ASP A 58 -22.01 3.61 11.57
CA ASP A 58 -21.87 2.18 11.35
C ASP A 58 -23.22 1.52 11.05
N LYS A 59 -24.22 1.77 11.88
CA LYS A 59 -25.56 1.19 11.70
C LYS A 59 -26.29 1.74 10.47
N LEU A 60 -26.26 3.05 10.25
CA LEU A 60 -27.09 3.69 9.21
C LEU A 60 -26.47 3.65 7.82
N VAL A 61 -25.14 3.66 7.74
CA VAL A 61 -24.40 3.81 6.48
C VAL A 61 -23.62 2.53 6.15
N ASN A 62 -22.78 2.04 7.06
CA ASN A 62 -21.88 0.91 6.77
C ASN A 62 -22.65 -0.40 6.57
N GLU A 63 -23.62 -0.73 7.43
CA GLU A 63 -24.47 -1.91 7.23
C GLU A 63 -25.29 -1.84 5.93
N ARG A 64 -25.76 -0.65 5.58
CA ARG A 64 -26.52 -0.43 4.33
C ARG A 64 -25.62 -0.61 3.11
N ILE A 65 -24.39 -0.12 3.15
CA ILE A 65 -23.39 -0.34 2.12
C ILE A 65 -23.13 -1.84 1.95
N LEU A 66 -22.87 -2.58 3.03
CA LEU A 66 -22.60 -4.02 2.96
C LEU A 66 -23.79 -4.78 2.37
N THR A 67 -25.01 -4.42 2.79
CA THR A 67 -26.25 -4.99 2.25
C THR A 67 -26.44 -4.70 0.76
N LEU A 68 -26.04 -3.51 0.29
CA LEU A 68 -26.05 -3.17 -1.13
C LEU A 68 -24.95 -3.88 -1.90
N ALA A 69 -23.74 -3.96 -1.35
CA ALA A 69 -22.61 -4.64 -1.97
C ALA A 69 -22.96 -6.11 -2.25
N ARG A 70 -23.66 -6.79 -1.34
CA ARG A 70 -24.16 -8.16 -1.56
C ARG A 70 -25.17 -8.31 -2.71
N GLN A 71 -25.67 -7.24 -3.32
CA GLN A 71 -26.49 -7.31 -4.52
C GLN A 71 -25.68 -7.21 -5.83
N PHE A 72 -24.38 -6.91 -5.75
CA PHE A 72 -23.46 -6.92 -6.89
C PHE A 72 -23.12 -8.35 -7.30
N ASP A 73 -22.77 -8.53 -8.57
CA ASP A 73 -22.49 -9.84 -9.17
C ASP A 73 -21.02 -10.23 -9.01
N CYS A 74 -20.11 -9.27 -9.18
CA CYS A 74 -18.68 -9.52 -9.10
C CYS A 74 -17.91 -8.34 -8.47
N PHE A 75 -16.67 -8.59 -8.07
CA PHE A 75 -15.88 -7.64 -7.28
C PHE A 75 -14.43 -7.50 -7.76
N VAL A 76 -13.91 -6.28 -7.66
CA VAL A 76 -12.48 -6.01 -7.76
C VAL A 76 -12.05 -5.50 -6.40
N PHE A 77 -11.13 -6.22 -5.77
CA PHE A 77 -10.62 -5.94 -4.43
C PHE A 77 -9.13 -5.62 -4.46
N VAL A 78 -8.65 -4.90 -3.44
CA VAL A 78 -7.20 -4.68 -3.26
C VAL A 78 -6.50 -5.81 -2.52
N THR A 79 -7.24 -6.62 -1.75
CA THR A 79 -6.71 -7.80 -1.05
C THR A 79 -7.71 -8.95 -1.12
N ARG A 80 -7.25 -10.19 -0.91
CA ARG A 80 -8.12 -11.38 -0.94
C ARG A 80 -9.11 -11.41 0.23
N ASP A 81 -8.68 -10.93 1.40
CA ASP A 81 -9.47 -10.95 2.63
C ASP A 81 -10.70 -10.03 2.57
N MET A 82 -10.77 -9.10 1.60
CA MET A 82 -11.95 -8.26 1.41
C MET A 82 -13.19 -9.08 1.03
N ALA A 83 -13.05 -10.17 0.27
CA ALA A 83 -14.20 -11.00 -0.10
C ALA A 83 -14.94 -11.52 1.14
N GLN A 84 -14.17 -11.95 2.15
CA GLN A 84 -14.70 -12.38 3.45
C GLN A 84 -15.33 -11.22 4.23
N ALA A 85 -14.68 -10.06 4.29
CA ALA A 85 -15.22 -8.89 4.98
C ALA A 85 -16.56 -8.41 4.41
N PHE A 86 -16.79 -8.59 3.10
CA PHE A 86 -18.06 -8.28 2.46
C PHE A 86 -19.09 -9.43 2.55
N GLY A 87 -18.65 -10.65 2.84
CA GLY A 87 -19.47 -11.86 2.83
C GLY A 87 -19.94 -12.20 1.42
N VAL A 88 -18.99 -12.25 0.48
CA VAL A 88 -19.21 -12.48 -0.97
C VAL A 88 -18.17 -13.45 -1.55
N GLU A 89 -17.62 -14.34 -0.73
CA GLU A 89 -16.60 -15.31 -1.12
C GLU A 89 -17.08 -16.27 -2.21
N ASP A 90 -18.39 -16.52 -2.25
CA ASP A 90 -19.09 -17.35 -3.23
C ASP A 90 -19.27 -16.68 -4.60
N LYS A 91 -18.91 -15.40 -4.72
CA LYS A 91 -19.07 -14.63 -5.96
C LYS A 91 -17.76 -14.49 -6.72
N PRO A 92 -17.81 -14.23 -8.03
CA PRO A 92 -16.63 -13.89 -8.82
C PRO A 92 -15.94 -12.64 -8.29
N TRP A 93 -14.64 -12.73 -8.05
CA TRP A 93 -13.81 -11.58 -7.70
C TRP A 93 -12.38 -11.72 -8.21
N THR A 94 -11.69 -10.59 -8.36
CA THR A 94 -10.27 -10.53 -8.68
C THR A 94 -9.55 -9.52 -7.79
N VAL A 95 -8.25 -9.73 -7.60
CA VAL A 95 -7.38 -8.79 -6.87
C VAL A 95 -6.64 -7.89 -7.86
N VAL A 96 -6.81 -6.59 -7.65
CA VAL A 96 -6.04 -5.51 -8.25
C VAL A 96 -5.61 -4.59 -7.12
N GLU A 97 -4.47 -4.92 -6.53
CA GLU A 97 -3.93 -4.27 -5.33
C GLU A 97 -3.50 -2.81 -5.57
N CYS A 98 -2.94 -2.54 -6.75
CA CYS A 98 -2.46 -1.23 -7.17
C CYS A 98 -2.16 -1.24 -8.68
N THR A 99 -2.02 -0.07 -9.29
CA THR A 99 -1.47 0.10 -10.63
C THR A 99 -0.37 1.16 -10.60
N TYR A 100 0.66 0.96 -11.43
CA TYR A 100 1.79 1.87 -11.53
C TYR A 100 1.99 2.34 -12.96
N THR A 101 1.85 3.65 -13.17
CA THR A 101 2.20 4.27 -14.44
C THR A 101 3.64 4.72 -14.36
N TYR A 102 4.52 4.04 -15.10
CA TYR A 102 5.93 4.41 -15.15
C TYR A 102 6.10 5.80 -15.73
N VAL A 103 6.81 6.65 -14.98
CA VAL A 103 7.23 7.97 -15.42
C VAL A 103 8.75 7.96 -15.41
N ASN A 104 9.36 8.25 -16.57
CA ASN A 104 10.80 8.35 -16.65
C ASN A 104 11.29 9.42 -15.66
N PRO A 105 12.21 9.07 -14.75
CA PRO A 105 12.84 10.09 -13.92
C PRO A 105 13.60 11.07 -14.82
N PRO A 106 13.53 12.38 -14.56
CA PRO A 106 14.38 13.38 -15.18
C PRO A 106 15.85 12.95 -15.22
N GLU A 107 16.51 13.15 -16.36
CA GLU A 107 17.95 12.84 -16.54
C GLU A 107 18.84 13.60 -15.54
N SER A 108 18.35 14.72 -15.00
CA SER A 108 19.04 15.51 -13.98
C SER A 108 19.12 14.84 -12.60
N TYR A 109 18.34 13.78 -12.36
CA TYR A 109 18.54 12.90 -11.21
C TYR A 109 19.74 11.99 -11.48
N VAL A 110 20.93 12.56 -11.34
CA VAL A 110 22.15 11.76 -11.24
C VAL A 110 22.02 10.96 -9.95
N VAL A 111 21.92 9.64 -10.05
CA VAL A 111 22.05 8.75 -8.90
C VAL A 111 23.46 8.94 -8.36
N ARG A 112 23.60 9.84 -7.39
CA ARG A 112 24.83 10.05 -6.66
C ARG A 112 24.70 9.24 -5.39
N GLU A 113 25.58 8.26 -5.21
CA GLU A 113 25.80 7.77 -3.85
C GLU A 113 26.29 8.97 -3.04
N GLY A 114 25.56 9.30 -1.96
CA GLY A 114 26.16 10.09 -0.90
C GLY A 114 27.32 9.28 -0.31
N GLU A 115 28.37 9.97 0.16
CA GLU A 115 29.45 9.33 0.93
C GLU A 115 28.94 8.59 2.18
N ARG A 116 27.68 8.81 2.57
CA ARG A 116 27.02 8.33 3.79
C ARG A 116 25.84 7.41 3.48
N LYS A 117 25.68 6.36 4.29
CA LYS A 117 24.66 5.33 4.17
C LYS A 117 23.28 5.89 4.51
N LYS A 118 22.50 6.25 3.49
CA LYS A 118 21.20 6.92 3.64
C LYS A 118 20.04 5.92 3.61
N ILE A 119 19.25 5.92 4.68
CA ILE A 119 17.97 5.21 4.81
C ILE A 119 16.86 6.25 4.71
N PHE A 120 15.87 6.02 3.83
CA PHE A 120 14.79 6.98 3.60
C PHE A 120 13.40 6.40 3.83
N TYR A 121 12.58 7.16 4.54
CA TYR A 121 11.16 6.90 4.75
C TYR A 121 10.33 8.10 4.28
N ALA A 122 9.33 7.86 3.43
CA ALA A 122 8.35 8.86 3.03
C ALA A 122 6.92 8.36 3.27
N GLY A 123 6.21 8.95 4.22
CA GLY A 123 4.97 8.35 4.75
C GLY A 123 4.08 9.33 5.51
N SER A 124 2.90 8.88 5.92
CA SER A 124 2.22 9.58 7.02
C SER A 124 2.95 9.24 8.32
N ILE A 125 3.28 10.25 9.11
CA ILE A 125 4.01 10.07 10.36
C ILE A 125 3.01 9.68 11.45
N ARG A 126 2.89 8.38 11.71
CA ARG A 126 1.86 7.78 12.57
C ARG A 126 2.41 6.56 13.31
N GLU A 127 1.95 6.35 14.54
CA GLU A 127 2.32 5.17 15.33
C GLU A 127 1.87 3.89 14.65
N GLU A 128 0.67 3.88 14.08
CA GLU A 128 0.10 2.72 13.37
C GLU A 128 0.92 2.37 12.10
N TYR A 129 1.75 3.29 11.61
CA TYR A 129 2.62 3.07 10.45
C TYR A 129 4.06 2.75 10.86
N GLY A 130 4.33 2.57 12.16
CA GLY A 130 5.59 2.08 12.69
C GLY A 130 6.67 3.16 12.84
N ILE A 131 6.33 4.45 12.90
CA ILE A 131 7.37 5.50 13.00
C ILE A 131 8.25 5.33 14.24
N GLY A 132 7.65 5.03 15.40
CA GLY A 132 8.41 4.77 16.63
C GLY A 132 9.33 3.56 16.50
N HIS A 133 8.85 2.49 15.83
CA HIS A 133 9.65 1.30 15.56
C HIS A 133 10.88 1.60 14.69
N LEU A 134 10.73 2.40 13.63
CA LEU A 134 11.87 2.83 12.80
C LEU A 134 12.89 3.65 13.58
N LEU A 135 12.43 4.61 14.38
CA LEU A 135 13.30 5.48 15.17
C LEU A 135 14.10 4.67 16.20
N ARG A 136 13.47 3.72 16.89
CA ARG A 136 14.15 2.84 17.84
C ARG A 136 15.14 1.91 17.14
N ALA A 137 14.74 1.28 16.03
CA ALA A 137 15.62 0.43 15.23
C ALA A 137 16.87 1.18 14.75
N PHE A 138 16.69 2.40 14.22
CA PHE A 138 17.82 3.23 13.78
C PHE A 138 18.74 3.63 14.93
N SER A 139 18.19 3.89 16.12
CA SER A 139 18.98 4.25 17.31
C SER A 139 19.95 3.13 17.75
N LEU A 140 19.71 1.88 17.35
CA LEU A 140 20.60 0.74 17.61
C LEU A 140 21.81 0.71 16.65
N ILE A 141 21.79 1.47 15.56
CA ILE A 141 22.94 1.63 14.67
C ILE A 141 23.89 2.62 15.32
N SER A 142 25.12 2.22 15.64
CA SER A 142 26.13 3.11 16.27
C SER A 142 27.04 3.82 15.27
N ASP A 143 27.04 3.37 14.01
CA ASP A 143 27.91 3.91 12.96
C ASP A 143 27.54 5.37 12.62
N PRO A 144 28.49 6.34 12.75
CA PRO A 144 28.23 7.75 12.49
C PRO A 144 28.04 8.09 11.01
N ASP A 145 28.28 7.17 10.08
CA ASP A 145 28.09 7.38 8.64
C ASP A 145 26.66 7.10 8.17
N TYR A 146 25.82 6.51 9.02
CA TYR A 146 24.42 6.29 8.71
C TYR A 146 23.60 7.58 8.83
N ARG A 147 22.64 7.79 7.93
CA ARG A 147 21.64 8.84 8.01
C ARG A 147 20.25 8.26 7.85
N LEU A 148 19.33 8.68 8.70
CA LEU A 148 17.90 8.41 8.57
C LEU A 148 17.21 9.69 8.13
N VAL A 149 16.65 9.68 6.93
CA VAL A 149 15.91 10.83 6.38
C VAL A 149 14.42 10.48 6.36
N ILE A 150 13.61 11.33 6.97
CA ILE A 150 12.16 11.13 7.15
C ILE A 150 11.42 12.28 6.48
N ALA A 151 10.47 11.94 5.62
CA ALA A 151 9.57 12.88 4.97
C ALA A 151 8.11 12.51 5.20
N GLY A 152 7.27 13.52 5.42
CA GLY A 152 5.84 13.34 5.66
C GLY A 152 5.28 14.31 6.70
N GLY A 153 4.02 14.05 7.06
CA GLY A 153 3.37 14.72 8.19
C GLY A 153 2.38 13.80 8.90
N GLY A 154 2.00 14.16 10.12
CA GLY A 154 1.03 13.40 10.91
C GLY A 154 1.18 13.56 12.42
N ALA A 155 0.42 12.77 13.17
CA ALA A 155 0.36 12.87 14.63
C ALA A 155 1.66 12.46 15.34
N GLY A 156 2.57 11.75 14.67
CA GLY A 156 3.86 11.32 15.24
C GLY A 156 5.03 12.29 15.01
N GLU A 157 4.80 13.50 14.50
CA GLU A 157 5.89 14.44 14.18
C GLU A 157 6.72 14.84 15.40
N ASP A 158 6.08 15.06 16.54
CA ASP A 158 6.78 15.46 17.77
C ASP A 158 7.81 14.42 18.20
N LEU A 159 7.46 13.13 18.07
CA LEU A 159 8.38 12.01 18.33
C LEU A 159 9.58 12.04 17.38
N VAL A 160 9.36 12.29 16.09
CA VAL A 160 10.45 12.40 15.11
C VAL A 160 11.38 13.57 15.46
N ARG A 161 10.81 14.73 15.85
CA ARG A 161 11.58 15.92 16.25
C ARG A 161 12.39 15.68 17.52
N GLU A 162 11.84 14.95 18.48
CA GLU A 162 12.54 14.55 19.70
C GLU A 162 13.78 13.69 19.37
N TYR A 163 13.61 12.64 18.57
CA TYR A 163 14.71 11.77 18.16
C TYR A 163 15.76 12.53 17.32
N ALA A 164 15.35 13.41 16.41
CA ALA A 164 16.27 14.24 15.62
C ALA A 164 17.01 15.30 16.46
N ALA A 165 16.42 15.75 17.57
CA ALA A 165 17.09 16.63 18.51
C ALA A 165 18.23 15.89 19.24
N ALA A 166 17.98 14.63 19.62
CA ALA A 166 18.92 13.75 20.34
C ALA A 166 20.00 13.14 19.45
N ASP A 167 19.68 12.76 18.21
CA ASP A 167 20.60 12.13 17.26
C ASP A 167 20.67 12.93 15.95
N LYS A 168 21.82 13.57 15.69
CA LYS A 168 22.06 14.40 14.50
C LYS A 168 22.15 13.62 13.19
N ARG A 169 22.08 12.29 13.24
CA ARG A 169 21.99 11.44 12.06
C ARG A 169 20.56 11.32 11.52
N ILE A 170 19.57 11.75 12.29
CA ILE A 170 18.16 11.75 11.90
C ILE A 170 17.79 13.12 11.37
N GLU A 171 17.30 13.17 10.14
CA GLU A 171 16.85 14.38 9.46
C GLU A 171 15.35 14.30 9.17
N PHE A 172 14.60 15.28 9.65
CA PHE A 172 13.17 15.38 9.38
C PHE A 172 12.87 16.52 8.39
N LEU A 173 12.51 16.14 7.18
CA LEU A 173 12.23 17.06 6.08
C LEU A 173 10.83 17.69 6.15
N GLY A 174 9.94 17.13 6.97
CA GLY A 174 8.53 17.51 6.97
C GLY A 174 7.84 17.13 5.66
N PHE A 175 6.81 17.90 5.28
CA PHE A 175 6.06 17.66 4.06
C PHE A 175 6.80 18.20 2.84
N ILE A 176 7.17 17.31 1.90
CA ILE A 176 7.88 17.63 0.66
C ILE A 176 7.06 17.19 -0.57
N THR A 177 7.41 17.71 -1.76
CA THR A 177 6.70 17.39 -3.00
C THR A 177 7.00 15.97 -3.50
N PRO A 178 6.13 15.36 -4.32
CA PRO A 178 6.40 14.06 -4.93
C PRO A 178 7.73 14.01 -5.70
N GLN A 179 8.11 15.10 -6.37
CA GLN A 179 9.38 15.21 -7.08
C GLN A 179 10.57 15.19 -6.10
N GLN A 180 10.45 15.86 -4.96
CA GLN A 180 11.46 15.80 -3.90
C GLN A 180 11.51 14.40 -3.27
N VAL A 181 10.38 13.73 -3.02
CA VAL A 181 10.36 12.33 -2.55
C VAL A 181 11.13 11.43 -3.52
N LEU A 182 10.85 11.52 -4.82
CA LEU A 182 11.55 10.71 -5.83
C LEU A 182 13.06 10.98 -5.81
N LYS A 183 13.47 12.25 -5.71
CA LYS A 183 14.88 12.62 -5.57
C LYS A 183 15.50 11.95 -4.34
N GLU A 184 14.87 12.11 -3.18
CA GLU A 184 15.36 11.54 -1.93
C GLU A 184 15.47 10.01 -2.00
N GLN A 185 14.49 9.36 -2.65
CA GLN A 185 14.50 7.93 -2.89
C GLN A 185 15.70 7.51 -3.75
N LEU A 186 15.91 8.15 -4.90
CA LEU A 186 16.99 7.82 -5.84
C LEU A 186 18.39 8.07 -5.27
N GLU A 187 18.52 8.99 -4.31
CA GLU A 187 19.78 9.28 -3.61
C GLU A 187 20.00 8.39 -2.36
N SER A 188 19.08 7.48 -2.06
CA SER A 188 19.16 6.60 -0.88
C SER A 188 19.80 5.26 -1.16
N HIS A 189 20.42 4.66 -0.14
CA HIS A 189 20.92 3.29 -0.21
C HIS A 189 19.78 2.29 -0.02
N VAL A 190 18.84 2.62 0.87
CA VAL A 190 17.70 1.77 1.23
C VAL A 190 16.46 2.63 1.46
N LEU A 191 15.34 2.17 0.94
CA LEU A 191 14.01 2.69 1.25
C LEU A 191 13.37 1.80 2.31
N VAL A 192 12.63 2.39 3.26
CA VAL A 192 12.02 1.61 4.35
C VAL A 192 10.53 1.93 4.54
N SER A 193 9.76 0.92 4.92
CA SER A 193 8.43 1.07 5.52
C SER A 193 8.38 0.23 6.81
N PRO A 194 8.28 0.86 7.99
CA PRO A 194 8.38 0.16 9.27
C PRO A 194 7.05 -0.38 9.78
N ARG A 195 5.98 -0.34 8.97
CA ARG A 195 4.66 -0.83 9.36
C ARG A 195 4.74 -2.31 9.69
N GLN A 196 4.26 -2.69 10.88
CA GLN A 196 4.20 -4.07 11.36
C GLN A 196 2.83 -4.70 11.04
N SER A 197 2.72 -6.02 11.24
CA SER A 197 1.51 -6.81 10.95
C SER A 197 0.50 -6.89 12.10
N ASP A 198 0.76 -6.19 13.22
CA ASP A 198 0.05 -6.28 14.49
C ASP A 198 -1.39 -5.77 14.48
N ARG A 199 -1.84 -5.13 13.40
CA ARG A 199 -3.16 -4.50 13.29
C ARG A 199 -4.06 -5.20 12.28
N ASP A 200 -5.29 -5.51 12.71
CA ASP A 200 -6.28 -6.21 11.87
C ASP A 200 -6.59 -5.51 10.55
N TYR A 201 -6.60 -4.16 10.52
CA TYR A 201 -6.90 -3.40 9.30
C TYR A 201 -5.89 -3.67 8.17
N VAL A 202 -4.67 -4.11 8.52
CA VAL A 202 -3.60 -4.37 7.56
C VAL A 202 -4.01 -5.43 6.55
N ARG A 203 -4.76 -6.46 6.97
CA ARG A 203 -5.29 -7.52 6.08
C ARG A 203 -6.11 -6.99 4.91
N TYR A 204 -6.76 -5.86 5.12
CA TYR A 204 -7.77 -5.32 4.20
C TYR A 204 -7.23 -4.18 3.33
N SER A 205 -5.99 -3.75 3.51
CA SER A 205 -5.40 -2.61 2.80
C SER A 205 -4.03 -2.96 2.25
N PHE A 206 -3.76 -2.60 1.00
CA PHE A 206 -2.42 -2.75 0.41
C PHE A 206 -1.64 -1.42 0.49
N PRO A 207 -0.38 -1.41 0.95
CA PRO A 207 0.43 -0.19 1.03
C PRO A 207 0.91 0.25 -0.37
N SER A 208 0.15 1.12 -1.04
CA SER A 208 0.47 1.58 -2.40
C SER A 208 1.88 2.18 -2.55
N LYS A 209 2.40 2.83 -1.49
CA LYS A 209 3.77 3.38 -1.48
C LYS A 209 4.86 2.32 -1.67
N SER A 210 4.60 1.06 -1.36
CA SER A 210 5.54 -0.03 -1.62
C SER A 210 5.81 -0.17 -3.13
N VAL A 211 4.79 0.03 -3.96
CA VAL A 211 4.91 -0.01 -5.42
C VAL A 211 5.78 1.14 -5.92
N ASP A 212 5.57 2.35 -5.42
CA ASP A 212 6.39 3.51 -5.75
C ASP A 212 7.85 3.27 -5.36
N CYS A 213 8.12 2.74 -4.15
CA CYS A 213 9.47 2.44 -3.70
C CYS A 213 10.16 1.40 -4.59
N LEU A 214 9.48 0.28 -4.86
CA LEU A 214 10.03 -0.80 -5.70
C LEU A 214 10.30 -0.31 -7.14
N ALA A 215 9.50 0.60 -7.66
CA ALA A 215 9.69 1.17 -9.00
C ALA A 215 10.93 2.08 -9.13
N THR A 216 11.52 2.55 -8.03
CA THR A 216 12.70 3.44 -8.07
C THR A 216 13.96 2.73 -8.54
N GLY A 217 14.06 1.41 -8.33
CA GLY A 217 15.32 0.67 -8.49
C GLY A 217 16.24 0.73 -7.27
N VAL A 218 15.75 1.24 -6.13
CA VAL A 218 16.47 1.23 -4.85
C VAL A 218 15.92 0.09 -3.97
N PRO A 219 16.78 -0.67 -3.27
CA PRO A 219 16.32 -1.72 -2.36
C PRO A 219 15.30 -1.21 -1.34
N TYR A 220 14.22 -1.97 -1.18
CA TYR A 220 13.12 -1.64 -0.28
C TYR A 220 12.99 -2.66 0.84
N VAL A 221 12.97 -2.18 2.08
CA VAL A 221 12.77 -2.95 3.31
C VAL A 221 11.39 -2.65 3.87
N ALA A 222 10.63 -3.70 4.16
CA ALA A 222 9.36 -3.61 4.88
C ALA A 222 9.15 -4.89 5.67
N HIS A 223 8.25 -4.88 6.66
CA HIS A 223 7.77 -6.13 7.26
C HIS A 223 6.78 -6.81 6.34
N ARG A 224 6.68 -8.13 6.48
CA ARG A 224 5.73 -8.92 5.70
C ARG A 224 4.33 -8.72 6.25
N LEU A 225 3.46 -8.12 5.45
CA LEU A 225 2.09 -7.86 5.85
C LEU A 225 1.16 -8.98 5.37
N PRO A 226 0.08 -9.30 6.13
CA PRO A 226 -0.91 -10.29 5.71
C PRO A 226 -1.57 -9.99 4.35
N CYS A 227 -1.62 -8.72 3.96
CA CYS A 227 -2.19 -8.28 2.69
C CYS A 227 -1.24 -8.40 1.50
N ASP A 228 0.06 -8.64 1.71
CA ASP A 228 1.05 -8.63 0.63
C ASP A 228 0.79 -9.81 -0.32
N PRO A 229 0.57 -9.55 -1.64
CA PRO A 229 0.45 -10.63 -2.60
C PRO A 229 1.75 -11.45 -2.65
N PRO A 230 1.70 -12.79 -2.73
CA PRO A 230 2.89 -13.64 -2.65
C PRO A 230 4.00 -13.32 -3.65
N GLU A 231 3.63 -12.81 -4.84
CA GLU A 231 4.57 -12.38 -5.90
C GLU A 231 5.50 -11.24 -5.49
N TYR A 232 5.12 -10.39 -4.54
CA TYR A 232 6.00 -9.34 -4.01
C TYR A 232 7.13 -9.89 -3.15
N ALA A 233 7.03 -11.14 -2.67
CA ALA A 233 7.92 -11.65 -1.65
C ALA A 233 9.39 -11.80 -2.11
N ARG A 234 9.60 -11.87 -3.42
CA ARG A 234 10.94 -11.91 -4.02
C ARG A 234 11.61 -10.53 -4.11
N TYR A 235 10.83 -9.46 -4.06
CA TYR A 235 11.28 -8.09 -4.39
C TYR A 235 11.35 -7.18 -3.16
N ILE A 236 10.61 -7.51 -2.11
CA ILE A 236 10.69 -6.81 -0.82
C ILE A 236 11.70 -7.53 0.08
N ASN A 237 12.60 -6.76 0.69
CA ASN A 237 13.62 -7.28 1.60
C ASN A 237 13.06 -7.31 3.03
N TYR A 238 12.46 -8.43 3.42
CA TYR A 238 11.87 -8.58 4.75
C TYR A 238 12.92 -8.82 5.83
N PRO A 239 12.84 -8.12 6.99
CA PRO A 239 13.49 -8.57 8.21
C PRO A 239 13.06 -9.99 8.61
N ASN A 240 13.89 -10.70 9.37
CA ASN A 240 13.59 -12.07 9.81
C ASN A 240 12.45 -12.15 10.86
N GLY A 241 12.08 -11.00 11.43
CA GLY A 241 11.01 -10.83 12.39
C GLY A 241 10.72 -9.35 12.63
N GLU A 242 9.80 -9.05 13.54
CA GLU A 242 9.25 -7.70 13.71
C GLU A 242 9.93 -6.87 14.81
N SER A 243 11.03 -7.34 15.40
CA SER A 243 11.74 -6.57 16.45
C SER A 243 12.54 -5.40 15.89
N ASP A 244 12.77 -4.37 16.72
CA ASP A 244 13.61 -3.20 16.37
C ASP A 244 15.01 -3.66 15.88
N GLU A 245 15.56 -4.70 16.50
CA GLU A 245 16.86 -5.30 16.18
C GLU A 245 16.87 -5.97 14.79
N GLU A 246 15.80 -6.68 14.44
CA GLU A 246 15.69 -7.36 13.14
C GLU A 246 15.50 -6.36 11.99
N LEU A 247 14.71 -5.30 12.20
CA LEU A 247 14.62 -4.21 11.24
C LEU A 247 15.99 -3.55 11.05
N LYS A 248 16.69 -3.23 12.14
CA LYS A 248 18.05 -2.69 12.08
C LYS A 248 18.99 -3.59 11.31
N ASN A 249 19.01 -4.89 11.60
CA ASN A 249 19.89 -5.85 10.95
C ASN A 249 19.66 -5.90 9.44
N LYS A 250 18.40 -5.89 8.99
CA LYS A 250 18.08 -5.89 7.56
C LYS A 250 18.48 -4.59 6.86
N LEU A 251 18.29 -3.44 7.53
CA LEU A 251 18.72 -2.14 7.00
C LEU A 251 20.25 -2.09 6.83
N VAL A 252 20.99 -2.52 7.86
CA VAL A 252 22.46 -2.58 7.83
C VAL A 252 22.94 -3.55 6.75
N GLU A 253 22.38 -4.76 6.67
CA GLU A 253 22.71 -5.76 5.65
C GLU A 253 22.73 -5.16 4.24
N LEU A 254 21.68 -4.44 3.85
CA LEU A 254 21.60 -3.82 2.52
C LEU A 254 22.53 -2.60 2.39
N CYS A 255 22.65 -1.77 3.44
CA CYS A 255 23.55 -0.62 3.42
C CYS A 255 25.04 -1.02 3.32
N GLU A 256 25.44 -2.20 3.79
CA GLU A 256 26.81 -2.71 3.70
C GLU A 256 27.12 -3.50 2.41
N MET A 257 26.11 -3.84 1.60
CA MET A 257 26.34 -4.49 0.30
C MET A 257 27.18 -3.60 -0.62
N SER A 258 27.78 -4.18 -1.66
CA SER A 258 28.35 -3.37 -2.72
C SER A 258 27.26 -2.64 -3.51
N GLU A 259 27.63 -1.54 -4.17
CA GLU A 259 26.71 -0.78 -5.02
C GLU A 259 26.08 -1.68 -6.11
N SER A 260 26.89 -2.54 -6.74
CA SER A 260 26.42 -3.44 -7.80
C SER A 260 25.39 -4.44 -7.32
N GLU A 261 25.57 -5.01 -6.12
CA GLU A 261 24.61 -5.92 -5.49
C GLU A 261 23.30 -5.21 -5.15
N ARG A 262 23.36 -4.04 -4.49
CA ARG A 262 22.18 -3.23 -4.19
C ARG A 262 21.39 -2.87 -5.45
N ARG A 263 22.08 -2.39 -6.48
CA ARG A 263 21.46 -2.04 -7.76
C ARG A 263 20.81 -3.26 -8.42
N ALA A 264 21.46 -4.42 -8.37
CA ALA A 264 20.88 -5.65 -8.93
C ALA A 264 19.57 -6.06 -8.21
N ILE A 265 19.48 -5.88 -6.89
CA ILE A 265 18.25 -6.13 -6.11
C ILE A 265 17.16 -5.15 -6.53
N GLY A 266 17.46 -3.86 -6.53
CA GLY A 266 16.50 -2.82 -6.85
C GLY A 266 16.00 -2.88 -8.30
N GLU A 267 16.87 -3.15 -9.27
CA GLU A 267 16.49 -3.27 -10.69
C GLU A 267 15.58 -4.47 -10.96
N GLN A 268 15.74 -5.58 -10.22
CA GLN A 268 14.80 -6.70 -10.30
C GLN A 268 13.40 -6.30 -9.82
N ALA A 269 13.32 -5.60 -8.70
CA ALA A 269 12.07 -5.07 -8.16
C ALA A 269 11.40 -4.07 -9.13
N LYS A 270 12.19 -3.14 -9.66
CA LYS A 270 11.71 -2.13 -10.63
C LYS A 270 11.14 -2.77 -11.88
N ARG A 271 11.83 -3.76 -12.44
CA ARG A 271 11.35 -4.49 -13.61
C ARG A 271 9.99 -5.14 -13.36
N PHE A 272 9.86 -5.85 -12.23
CA PHE A 272 8.58 -6.45 -11.83
C PHE A 272 7.45 -5.42 -11.76
N ILE A 273 7.68 -4.24 -11.16
CA ILE A 273 6.64 -3.20 -11.09
C ILE A 273 6.27 -2.68 -12.49
N ILE A 274 7.25 -2.37 -13.34
CA ILE A 274 7.01 -1.79 -14.66
C ILE A 274 6.30 -2.81 -15.58
N GLU A 275 6.76 -4.06 -15.57
CA GLU A 275 6.29 -5.09 -16.50
C GLU A 275 4.97 -5.73 -16.04
N GLU A 276 4.76 -5.92 -14.73
CA GLU A 276 3.61 -6.69 -14.21
C GLU A 276 2.56 -5.83 -13.50
N LYS A 277 2.91 -4.64 -13.00
CA LYS A 277 2.01 -3.77 -12.21
C LYS A 277 1.51 -2.55 -12.96
N ASN A 278 1.69 -2.51 -14.27
CA ASN A 278 1.17 -1.43 -15.11
C ASN A 278 -0.36 -1.53 -15.31
N PRO A 279 -1.03 -0.43 -15.70
CA PRO A 279 -2.48 -0.42 -15.90
C PRO A 279 -2.98 -1.49 -16.87
N THR A 280 -2.25 -1.77 -17.95
CA THR A 280 -2.66 -2.77 -18.95
C THR A 280 -2.77 -4.16 -18.35
N VAL A 281 -1.70 -4.66 -17.70
CA VAL A 281 -1.67 -6.00 -17.09
C VAL A 281 -2.67 -6.11 -15.95
N MET A 282 -2.75 -5.09 -15.10
CA MET A 282 -3.62 -5.14 -13.91
C MET A 282 -5.10 -5.07 -14.29
N THR A 283 -5.48 -4.26 -15.29
CA THR A 283 -6.87 -4.16 -15.74
C THR A 283 -7.29 -5.35 -16.59
N GLU A 284 -6.37 -6.06 -17.25
CA GLU A 284 -6.68 -7.31 -17.95
C GLU A 284 -7.33 -8.35 -17.02
N ARG A 285 -6.92 -8.41 -15.75
CA ARG A 285 -7.55 -9.27 -14.74
C ARG A 285 -9.05 -8.96 -14.56
N ILE A 286 -9.41 -7.68 -14.58
CA ILE A 286 -10.79 -7.20 -14.47
C ILE A 286 -11.58 -7.57 -15.73
N VAL A 287 -11.01 -7.31 -16.91
CA VAL A 287 -11.66 -7.60 -18.19
C VAL A 287 -11.93 -9.09 -18.34
N ARG A 288 -10.94 -9.96 -18.04
CA ARG A 288 -11.11 -11.43 -18.07
C ARG A 288 -12.20 -11.93 -17.12
N MET A 289 -12.33 -11.30 -15.94
CA MET A 289 -13.42 -11.63 -15.00
C MET A 289 -14.77 -11.22 -15.60
N TRP A 290 -14.87 -10.01 -16.17
CA TRP A 290 -16.09 -9.56 -16.82
C TRP A 290 -16.47 -10.45 -17.99
N GLU A 291 -15.55 -10.76 -18.91
CA GLU A 291 -15.81 -11.62 -20.07
C GLU A 291 -16.43 -12.97 -19.70
N LYS A 292 -15.99 -13.58 -18.60
CA LYS A 292 -16.61 -14.79 -18.05
C LYS A 292 -18.06 -14.52 -17.60
N GLU A 293 -18.28 -13.46 -16.83
CA GLU A 293 -19.61 -13.07 -16.35
C GLU A 293 -20.61 -12.71 -17.47
N VAL A 294 -20.10 -12.14 -18.58
CA VAL A 294 -20.90 -11.78 -19.74
C VAL A 294 -21.10 -12.98 -20.68
N GLY A 295 -20.12 -13.88 -20.74
CA GLY A 295 -20.00 -14.94 -21.75
C GLY A 295 -20.59 -16.31 -21.38
N ASP A 296 -20.88 -16.59 -20.10
CA ASP A 296 -21.30 -17.91 -19.58
C ASP A 296 -22.74 -18.38 -19.96
N GLU A 297 -23.20 -18.09 -21.18
CA GLU A 297 -24.44 -18.64 -21.76
C GLU A 297 -24.25 -19.11 -23.21
N ARG A 298 -23.15 -19.81 -23.53
CA ARG A 298 -23.04 -20.57 -24.79
C ARG A 298 -22.62 -22.01 -24.55
#